data_AF-A0A3C0I7L4-F1
#
_entry.id   AF-A0A3C0I7L4-F1
#
_cell.length_a   1.000
_cell.length_b   1.000
_cell.length_c   1.000
_cell.angle_alpha   90.00
_cell.angle_beta   90.00
_cell.angle_gamma   90.00
#
_symmetry.space_group_name_H-M   'P 1'
#
loop_
_entity.id
_entity.type
_entity.pdbx_description
1 polymer ?
#
loop_
_entity_poly.entity_id
_entity_poly.type
_entity_poly.pdbx_seq_one_letter_code
_entity_poly.pdbx_strand_id
1 'polypeptide(L)'
;MYHLFKNTLSYLFLCLFSTSLCAQPTQLKPTPLGAVVVLSLVQPDGSPAASVALKAVDIYRGKVYAQGISNTQGVVELLLPIGEKYKIDFGDKARNLVVEVPKQPDLVLPITLALTPKPDGKGVFVFSYLHHKYKTPFVGQKVILERLSNGEVFEQLTDDQGNAYFRVPFNEQYRISTLTYSCLDEFKATKQPESSLVNEVLEAYPKTDTTWLACFSPDPTEFEKVIGEETELFPKIIERNPQWSNPAVVVDATGSMGSYLQLVKKWFIMQNKANYPNLQVFFFTDADRIDNPTVIGKTGNIYQCSNCSAASWDQTLRKAQLASGGGSDDENDVEAVLTAISKIPNAGEILLVADSFSGFYDLELASQINRPIRIIFCGANLGIEPEYLDLARQTGSSIHTIEADFTQLNSLLEGQSIRIGNSTFRVSNGKFVVE
;
A
#
# COMPACT_ATOMS: atom_id res chain seq x y z
N MET A 1 15.49 -32.78 -4.18
CA MET A 1 16.73 -33.42 -3.71
C MET A 1 17.79 -32.33 -3.63
N TYR A 2 18.14 -31.90 -2.40
CA TYR A 2 19.42 -31.35 -1.92
C TYR A 2 20.26 -30.42 -2.85
N HIS A 3 20.89 -29.29 -2.48
CA HIS A 3 21.02 -28.45 -1.28
C HIS A 3 22.14 -27.40 -1.59
N LEU A 4 22.15 -26.23 -0.91
CA LEU A 4 23.31 -25.32 -0.68
C LEU A 4 23.84 -24.48 -1.89
N PHE A 5 24.10 -23.16 -1.83
CA PHE A 5 24.85 -22.40 -0.81
C PHE A 5 24.43 -20.90 -0.73
N LYS A 6 24.56 -20.36 0.48
CA LYS A 6 24.45 -18.94 0.89
C LYS A 6 25.72 -18.13 0.55
N ASN A 7 25.53 -16.80 0.55
CA ASN A 7 26.42 -15.72 1.06
C ASN A 7 27.26 -14.85 0.10
N THR A 8 26.99 -13.55 0.22
CA THR A 8 27.89 -12.37 0.27
C THR A 8 28.81 -12.05 -0.92
N LEU A 9 28.64 -10.85 -1.51
CA LEU A 9 29.75 -9.90 -1.72
C LEU A 9 29.20 -8.48 -1.97
N SER A 10 29.46 -7.57 -1.02
CA SER A 10 29.37 -6.13 -1.23
C SER A 10 30.60 -5.70 -2.03
N TYR A 11 30.41 -5.20 -3.25
CA TYR A 11 31.51 -4.67 -4.05
C TYR A 11 31.81 -3.23 -3.65
N LEU A 12 32.91 -3.06 -2.90
CA LEU A 12 33.64 -1.81 -2.78
C LEU A 12 34.30 -1.52 -4.15
N PHE A 13 33.69 -0.65 -4.95
CA PHE A 13 34.29 -0.22 -6.21
C PHE A 13 35.43 0.78 -5.93
N LEU A 14 36.64 0.26 -5.79
CA LEU A 14 37.87 1.05 -5.79
C LEU A 14 38.30 1.27 -7.26
N CYS A 15 37.74 2.28 -7.93
CA CYS A 15 38.22 2.68 -9.25
C CYS A 15 39.58 3.38 -9.12
N LEU A 16 40.67 2.62 -9.26
CA LEU A 16 42.01 3.16 -9.43
C LEU A 16 42.19 3.63 -10.88
N PHE A 17 41.83 4.88 -11.16
CA PHE A 17 42.34 5.58 -12.35
C PHE A 17 43.71 6.17 -12.01
N SER A 18 44.78 5.53 -12.48
CA SER A 18 46.13 6.06 -12.38
C SER A 18 46.37 7.09 -13.49
N THR A 19 46.09 8.36 -13.21
CA THR A 19 46.74 9.46 -13.90
C THR A 19 47.88 9.95 -13.01
N SER A 20 49.12 9.81 -13.49
CA SER A 20 50.30 10.38 -12.82
C SER A 20 50.20 11.91 -12.81
N LEU A 21 49.62 12.47 -11.73
CA LEU A 21 49.93 13.83 -11.32
C LEU A 21 51.34 13.82 -10.71
N CYS A 22 52.29 14.53 -11.34
CA CYS A 22 53.52 14.93 -10.66
C CYS A 22 53.14 15.59 -9.33
N ALA A 23 53.54 15.00 -8.21
CA ALA A 23 53.26 15.50 -6.88
C ALA A 23 53.91 16.89 -6.72
N GLN A 24 53.09 17.93 -6.57
CA GLN A 24 53.58 19.23 -6.14
C GLN A 24 54.18 19.08 -4.73
N PRO A 25 55.31 19.75 -4.42
CA PRO A 25 55.91 19.68 -3.10
C PRO A 25 54.92 20.17 -2.04
N THR A 26 54.74 19.38 -0.98
CA THR A 26 53.79 19.69 0.09
C THR A 26 54.23 20.94 0.85
N GLN A 27 53.28 21.78 1.25
CA GLN A 27 53.56 22.95 2.09
C GLN A 27 53.86 22.55 3.55
N LEU A 28 53.19 21.51 4.03
CA LEU A 28 53.46 20.90 5.32
C LEU A 28 54.63 19.91 5.21
N LYS A 29 55.38 19.80 6.31
CA LYS A 29 56.47 18.82 6.45
C LYS A 29 56.02 17.71 7.40
N PRO A 30 56.19 16.43 7.02
CA PRO A 30 55.90 15.33 7.93
C PRO A 30 56.93 15.31 9.07
N THR A 31 56.58 14.60 10.14
CA THR A 31 57.40 14.50 11.36
C THR A 31 57.50 13.05 11.81
N PRO A 32 58.41 12.71 12.75
CA PRO A 32 58.49 11.35 13.28
C PRO A 32 57.21 10.80 13.91
N LEU A 33 56.29 11.69 14.32
CA LEU A 33 55.02 11.34 14.98
C LEU A 33 53.78 11.73 14.16
N GLY A 34 53.93 12.34 12.99
CA GLY A 34 52.82 12.89 12.22
C GLY A 34 53.05 12.81 10.73
N ALA A 35 52.06 12.29 10.00
CA ALA A 35 52.05 12.22 8.56
C ALA A 35 51.38 13.46 7.95
N VAL A 36 51.88 13.92 6.81
CA VAL A 36 51.17 14.91 5.97
C VAL A 36 50.20 14.14 5.09
N VAL A 37 48.92 14.23 5.42
CA VAL A 37 47.83 13.69 4.61
C VAL A 37 47.44 14.73 3.57
N VAL A 38 47.65 14.41 2.29
CA VAL A 38 47.31 15.27 1.16
C VAL A 38 46.00 14.78 0.59
N LEU A 39 44.91 15.51 0.85
CA LEU A 39 43.58 15.17 0.35
C LEU A 39 43.32 15.90 -0.97
N SER A 40 43.17 15.15 -2.05
CA SER A 40 42.67 15.65 -3.34
C SER A 40 41.17 15.46 -3.40
N LEU A 41 40.41 16.52 -3.14
CA LEU A 41 38.96 16.50 -3.17
C LEU A 41 38.47 16.70 -4.60
N VAL A 42 37.65 15.77 -5.08
CA VAL A 42 37.04 15.84 -6.40
C VAL A 42 35.52 15.81 -6.29
N GLN A 43 34.84 16.52 -7.19
CA GLN A 43 33.40 16.47 -7.39
C GLN A 43 33.01 15.12 -8.02
N PRO A 44 31.72 14.74 -8.03
CA PRO A 44 31.25 13.51 -8.68
C PRO A 44 31.59 13.41 -10.18
N ASP A 45 31.72 14.54 -10.87
CA ASP A 45 32.12 14.62 -12.28
C ASP A 45 33.65 14.54 -12.50
N GLY A 46 34.43 14.35 -11.43
CA GLY A 46 35.90 14.27 -11.44
C GLY A 46 36.61 15.63 -11.42
N SER A 47 35.89 16.75 -11.44
CA SER A 47 36.50 18.08 -11.36
C SER A 47 37.02 18.41 -9.94
N PRO A 48 38.04 19.28 -9.79
CA PRO A 48 38.54 19.64 -8.47
C PRO A 48 37.51 20.37 -7.58
N ALA A 49 37.35 19.93 -6.33
CA ALA A 49 36.42 20.54 -5.39
C ALA A 49 37.10 21.64 -4.55
N ALA A 50 37.12 22.86 -5.06
CA ALA A 50 37.73 24.02 -4.41
C ALA A 50 36.90 24.62 -3.27
N SER A 51 37.57 25.29 -2.32
CA SER A 51 36.94 26.04 -1.22
C SER A 51 36.07 25.20 -0.28
N VAL A 52 36.41 23.93 -0.11
CA VAL A 52 35.70 22.99 0.77
C VAL A 52 36.40 22.97 2.12
N ALA A 53 35.68 23.42 3.15
CA ALA A 53 36.16 23.39 4.53
C ALA A 53 35.96 22.00 5.14
N LEU A 54 36.95 21.52 5.88
CA LEU A 54 36.90 20.24 6.58
C LEU A 54 37.68 20.22 7.89
N LYS A 55 37.40 19.21 8.72
CA LYS A 55 38.08 18.91 9.98
C LYS A 55 38.47 17.44 10.04
N ALA A 56 39.68 17.13 10.48
CA ALA A 56 40.09 15.77 10.83
C ALA A 56 39.84 15.54 12.32
N VAL A 57 38.93 14.62 12.63
CA VAL A 57 38.47 14.29 13.97
C VAL A 57 38.86 12.86 14.32
N ASP A 58 39.61 12.67 15.40
CA ASP A 58 39.94 11.33 15.91
C ASP A 58 38.66 10.56 16.26
N ILE A 59 38.52 9.35 15.72
CA ILE A 59 37.26 8.58 15.83
C ILE A 59 37.01 8.02 17.23
N TYR A 60 38.05 7.88 18.06
CA TYR A 60 37.95 7.31 19.40
C TYR A 60 37.76 8.38 20.47
N ARG A 61 38.43 9.52 20.30
CA ARG A 61 38.49 10.60 21.29
C ARG A 61 37.62 11.79 20.94
N GLY A 62 37.13 11.87 19.69
CA GLY A 62 36.33 13.00 19.19
C GLY A 62 37.10 14.32 19.08
N LYS A 63 38.42 14.30 19.27
CA LYS A 63 39.28 15.49 19.24
C LYS A 63 39.55 15.91 17.79
N VAL A 64 39.39 17.20 17.50
CA VAL A 64 39.82 17.80 16.23
C VAL A 64 41.34 17.97 16.25
N TYR A 65 42.04 17.36 15.30
CA TYR A 65 43.50 17.44 15.20
C TYR A 65 43.97 18.46 14.15
N ALA A 66 43.25 18.56 13.05
CA ALA A 66 43.54 19.52 11.99
C ALA A 66 42.25 19.97 11.31
N GLN A 67 42.31 21.12 10.65
CA GLN A 67 41.23 21.64 9.82
C GLN A 67 41.84 22.43 8.66
N GLY A 68 41.13 22.52 7.55
CA GLY A 68 41.62 23.20 6.37
C GLY A 68 40.51 23.49 5.36
N ILE A 69 40.87 24.24 4.32
CA ILE A 69 40.02 24.55 3.19
C ILE A 69 40.78 24.17 1.93
N SER A 70 40.14 23.42 1.03
CA SER A 70 40.77 23.04 -0.24
C SER A 70 41.06 24.25 -1.13
N ASN A 71 42.21 24.21 -1.81
CA ASN A 71 42.61 25.25 -2.77
C ASN A 71 41.85 25.12 -4.11
N THR A 72 42.21 25.94 -5.11
CA THR A 72 41.56 25.92 -6.44
C THR A 72 41.73 24.61 -7.20
N GLN A 73 42.70 23.77 -6.82
CA GLN A 73 42.92 22.42 -7.36
C GLN A 73 42.27 21.34 -6.49
N GLY A 74 41.39 21.71 -5.55
CA GLY A 74 40.71 20.77 -4.66
C GLY A 74 41.62 20.12 -3.62
N VAL A 75 42.87 20.58 -3.46
CA VAL A 75 43.83 19.98 -2.54
C VAL A 75 43.82 20.65 -1.18
N VAL A 76 43.86 19.85 -0.11
CA VAL A 76 44.15 20.31 1.26
C VAL A 76 45.17 19.38 1.91
N GLU A 77 46.10 19.96 2.67
CA GLU A 77 47.11 19.21 3.43
C GLU A 77 46.82 19.29 4.92
N LEU A 78 46.92 18.15 5.61
CA LEU A 78 46.70 18.03 7.05
C LEU A 78 47.87 17.29 7.68
N LEU A 79 48.42 17.83 8.78
CA LEU A 79 49.39 17.09 9.60
C LEU A 79 48.64 16.32 10.69
N LEU A 80 48.62 14.98 10.57
CA LEU A 80 47.88 14.09 11.46
C LEU A 80 48.80 13.09 12.16
N PRO A 81 48.59 12.80 13.47
CA PRO A 81 49.33 11.75 14.14
C PRO A 81 49.24 10.39 13.43
N ILE A 82 50.34 9.64 13.48
CA ILE A 82 50.47 8.33 12.81
C ILE A 82 49.89 7.19 13.65
N GLY A 83 49.40 6.14 12.98
CA GLY A 83 48.84 4.95 13.63
C GLY A 83 47.43 5.14 14.19
N GLU A 84 46.72 6.18 13.75
CA GLU A 84 45.40 6.56 14.24
C GLU A 84 44.39 6.64 13.09
N LYS A 85 43.10 6.67 13.43
CA LYS A 85 41.99 6.79 12.48
C LYS A 85 41.26 8.11 12.65
N TYR A 86 41.01 8.80 11.55
CA TYR A 86 40.38 10.11 11.52
C TYR A 86 39.12 10.10 10.68
N LYS A 87 38.04 10.64 11.23
CA LYS A 87 36.87 11.08 10.48
C LYS A 87 37.19 12.44 9.86
N ILE A 88 37.23 12.49 8.54
CA ILE A 88 37.23 13.75 7.79
C ILE A 88 35.80 14.25 7.73
N ASP A 89 35.55 15.32 8.48
CA ASP A 89 34.25 15.95 8.67
C ASP A 89 34.14 17.19 7.78
N PHE A 90 33.23 17.14 6.80
CA PHE A 90 33.02 18.22 5.83
C PHE A 90 31.90 19.18 6.27
N GLY A 91 31.43 19.10 7.52
CA GLY A 91 30.22 19.81 7.95
C GLY A 91 29.03 19.36 7.10
N ASP A 92 28.11 20.25 6.76
CA ASP A 92 26.91 19.87 6.00
C ASP A 92 27.13 19.67 4.49
N LYS A 93 28.36 19.88 4.00
CA LYS A 93 28.66 19.89 2.57
C LYS A 93 28.80 18.50 1.95
N ALA A 94 29.33 17.52 2.67
CA ALA A 94 29.60 16.18 2.15
C ALA A 94 29.61 15.10 3.23
N ARG A 95 29.44 13.83 2.84
CA ARG A 95 29.53 12.69 3.77
C ARG A 95 30.91 12.62 4.40
N ASN A 96 30.93 12.26 5.67
CA ASN A 96 32.17 12.08 6.40
C ASN A 96 32.84 10.78 5.97
N LEU A 97 34.18 10.81 5.86
CA LEU A 97 34.98 9.66 5.44
C LEU A 97 35.99 9.31 6.52
N VAL A 98 36.34 8.04 6.67
CA VAL A 98 37.36 7.59 7.62
C VAL A 98 38.67 7.36 6.86
N VAL A 99 39.73 8.03 7.32
CA VAL A 99 41.10 7.87 6.86
C VAL A 99 41.90 7.19 7.96
N GLU A 100 42.56 6.10 7.61
CA GLU A 100 43.55 5.45 8.47
C GLU A 100 44.94 5.97 8.12
N VAL A 101 45.64 6.53 9.10
CA VAL A 101 47.01 7.02 8.92
C VAL A 101 47.97 5.92 9.37
N PRO A 102 48.77 5.32 8.47
CA PRO A 102 49.71 4.26 8.83
C PRO A 102 50.68 4.71 9.91
N LYS A 103 51.12 3.77 10.76
CA LYS A 103 52.16 4.02 11.77
C LYS A 103 53.55 4.08 11.13
N GLN A 104 53.79 5.09 10.31
CA GLN A 104 55.03 5.29 9.57
C GLN A 104 55.54 6.73 9.76
N PRO A 105 56.75 6.92 10.32
CA PRO A 105 57.39 8.23 10.45
C PRO A 105 57.60 8.92 9.11
N ASP A 106 57.58 10.26 9.11
CA ASP A 106 57.93 11.10 7.96
C ASP A 106 57.12 10.82 6.68
N LEU A 107 55.91 10.28 6.84
CA LEU A 107 55.02 9.87 5.76
C LEU A 107 54.29 11.05 5.14
N VAL A 108 54.28 11.12 3.81
CA VAL A 108 53.30 11.88 3.02
C VAL A 108 52.30 10.88 2.45
N LEU A 109 51.03 11.04 2.79
CA LEU A 109 49.94 10.13 2.41
C LEU A 109 48.98 10.84 1.45
N PRO A 110 49.11 10.66 0.13
CA PRO A 110 48.16 11.19 -0.83
C PRO A 110 46.89 10.35 -0.85
N ILE A 111 45.73 11.01 -0.79
CA ILE A 111 44.41 10.38 -0.84
C ILE A 111 43.50 11.21 -1.72
N THR A 112 42.91 10.58 -2.73
CA THR A 112 41.83 11.20 -3.51
C THR A 112 40.49 10.85 -2.90
N LEU A 113 39.69 11.88 -2.58
CA LEU A 113 38.36 11.71 -2.01
C LEU A 113 37.32 12.33 -2.95
N ALA A 114 36.39 11.51 -3.44
CA ALA A 114 35.21 12.01 -4.12
C ALA A 114 34.20 12.55 -3.09
N LEU A 115 33.84 13.82 -3.21
CA LEU A 115 32.81 14.43 -2.37
C LEU A 115 31.45 13.91 -2.78
N THR A 116 30.93 12.99 -1.99
CA THR A 116 29.52 12.62 -2.05
C THR A 116 28.73 13.60 -1.20
N PRO A 117 27.73 14.32 -1.75
CA PRO A 117 26.86 15.19 -0.97
C PRO A 117 26.29 14.45 0.25
N LYS A 118 26.15 15.15 1.39
CA LYS A 118 25.37 14.56 2.48
C LYS A 118 23.96 14.31 1.95
N PRO A 119 23.37 13.12 2.19
CA PRO A 119 21.97 12.92 1.90
C PRO A 119 21.22 13.96 2.74
N ASP A 120 20.42 14.81 2.12
CA ASP A 120 19.74 15.95 2.74
C ASP A 120 18.55 15.52 3.62
N GLY A 121 18.63 14.29 4.14
CA GLY A 121 17.55 13.63 4.83
C GLY A 121 16.36 13.31 3.94
N LYS A 122 16.40 13.58 2.63
CA LYS A 122 15.32 13.31 1.68
C LYS A 122 15.74 12.25 0.66
N GLY A 123 14.80 11.37 0.34
CA GLY A 123 14.92 10.40 -0.75
C GLY A 123 14.07 10.83 -1.92
N VAL A 124 14.47 10.42 -3.14
CA VAL A 124 13.56 10.41 -4.28
C VAL A 124 12.91 9.04 -4.30
N PHE A 125 11.62 9.02 -4.00
CA PHE A 125 10.76 7.86 -4.16
C PHE A 125 10.16 7.94 -5.55
N VAL A 126 10.28 6.85 -6.30
CA VAL A 126 9.69 6.74 -7.62
C VAL A 126 8.54 5.78 -7.50
N PHE A 127 7.34 6.29 -7.76
CA PHE A 127 6.15 5.47 -7.85
C PHE A 127 5.86 5.24 -9.32
N SER A 128 6.17 4.03 -9.79
CA SER A 128 5.97 3.62 -11.17
C SER A 128 4.53 3.16 -11.38
N TYR A 129 3.68 4.07 -11.82
CA TYR A 129 2.28 3.83 -12.15
C TYR A 129 2.18 3.17 -13.55
N LEU A 130 2.29 1.83 -13.57
CA LEU A 130 2.34 1.03 -14.80
C LEU A 130 1.18 0.05 -14.91
N HIS A 131 0.57 -0.07 -16.10
CA HIS A 131 -0.40 -1.10 -16.46
C HIS A 131 -0.09 -2.43 -15.85
N HIS A 132 -0.90 -2.93 -14.94
CA HIS A 132 -0.61 -4.24 -14.39
C HIS A 132 -0.63 -5.34 -15.45
N LYS A 133 -1.69 -5.38 -16.30
CA LYS A 133 -1.77 -6.35 -17.39
C LYS A 133 -0.73 -6.14 -18.49
N TYR A 134 -0.53 -4.90 -18.97
CA TYR A 134 0.35 -4.62 -20.11
C TYR A 134 1.75 -4.14 -19.76
N LYS A 135 2.01 -3.88 -18.48
CA LYS A 135 3.22 -3.23 -17.95
C LYS A 135 3.53 -1.89 -18.66
N THR A 136 2.50 -1.23 -19.21
CA THR A 136 2.62 0.04 -19.94
C THR A 136 2.37 1.27 -19.05
N PRO A 137 3.15 2.34 -19.19
CA PRO A 137 3.01 3.60 -18.46
C PRO A 137 1.61 4.24 -18.44
N PHE A 138 1.18 4.73 -17.26
CA PHE A 138 0.12 5.73 -17.16
C PHE A 138 0.69 7.14 -17.12
N VAL A 139 0.46 7.92 -18.16
CA VAL A 139 1.05 9.27 -18.29
C VAL A 139 0.11 10.34 -17.75
N GLY A 140 0.65 11.31 -16.99
CA GLY A 140 -0.09 12.49 -16.53
C GLY A 140 -1.06 12.27 -15.37
N GLN A 141 -0.96 11.14 -14.66
CA GLN A 141 -1.79 10.84 -13.50
C GLN A 141 -1.31 11.62 -12.27
N LYS A 142 -2.24 12.24 -11.54
CA LYS A 142 -1.93 12.90 -10.26
C LYS A 142 -1.77 11.88 -9.14
N VAL A 143 -0.58 11.87 -8.55
CA VAL A 143 -0.21 11.13 -7.34
C VAL A 143 -0.04 12.13 -6.20
N ILE A 144 -0.54 11.79 -5.03
CA ILE A 144 -0.54 12.61 -3.82
C ILE A 144 0.12 11.81 -2.72
N LEU A 145 1.03 12.45 -1.99
CA LEU A 145 1.69 11.89 -0.83
C LEU A 145 1.40 12.77 0.38
N GLU A 146 0.77 12.22 1.41
CA GLU A 146 0.49 12.89 2.68
C GLU A 146 1.42 12.36 3.77
N ARG A 147 2.17 13.24 4.43
CA ARG A 147 3.01 12.87 5.57
C ARG A 147 2.16 12.72 6.82
N LEU A 148 2.18 11.55 7.44
CA LEU A 148 1.30 11.24 8.58
C LEU A 148 1.64 12.02 9.86
N SER A 149 2.89 12.46 10.02
CA SER A 149 3.31 13.15 11.25
C SER A 149 2.80 14.58 11.37
N ASN A 150 2.50 15.24 10.25
CA ASN A 150 2.11 16.65 10.23
C ASN A 150 1.08 17.03 9.15
N GLY A 151 0.62 16.08 8.33
CA GLY A 151 -0.33 16.31 7.23
C GLY A 151 0.24 17.06 6.03
N GLU A 152 1.57 17.18 5.91
CA GLU A 152 2.21 17.83 4.76
C GLU A 152 1.95 17.04 3.47
N VAL A 153 1.44 17.72 2.43
CA VAL A 153 1.04 17.09 1.17
C VAL A 153 2.03 17.42 0.04
N PHE A 154 2.40 16.40 -0.71
CA PHE A 154 3.22 16.47 -1.92
C PHE A 154 2.39 15.97 -3.10
N GLU A 155 2.53 16.60 -4.26
CA GLU A 155 1.76 16.22 -5.46
C GLU A 155 2.69 16.13 -6.68
N GLN A 156 2.50 15.10 -7.51
CA GLN A 156 3.22 14.93 -8.76
C GLN A 156 2.32 14.37 -9.85
N LEU A 157 2.72 14.60 -11.10
CA LEU A 157 2.17 13.92 -12.26
C LEU A 157 3.13 12.82 -12.71
N THR A 158 2.59 11.69 -13.17
CA THR A 158 3.39 10.62 -13.76
C THR A 158 3.95 11.03 -15.14
N ASP A 159 5.19 10.64 -15.44
CA ASP A 159 5.85 10.90 -16.72
C ASP A 159 5.40 9.95 -17.85
N ASP A 160 6.06 10.01 -19.01
CA ASP A 160 5.81 9.14 -20.17
C ASP A 160 6.14 7.65 -19.91
N GLN A 161 6.85 7.38 -18.82
CA GLN A 161 7.17 6.04 -18.30
C GLN A 161 6.27 5.66 -17.11
N GLY A 162 5.31 6.50 -16.75
CA GLY A 162 4.33 6.24 -15.69
C GLY A 162 4.88 6.56 -14.31
N ASN A 163 6.03 7.18 -14.20
CA ASN A 163 6.71 7.41 -12.94
C ASN A 163 6.35 8.77 -12.34
N ALA A 164 5.97 8.79 -11.06
CA ALA A 164 5.87 10.01 -10.27
C ALA A 164 7.01 10.07 -9.25
N TYR A 165 7.72 11.20 -9.20
CA TYR A 165 8.97 11.34 -8.43
C TYR A 165 8.77 12.24 -7.23
N PHE A 166 8.77 11.64 -6.04
CA PHE A 166 8.57 12.35 -4.78
C PHE A 166 9.86 12.50 -4.01
N ARG A 167 10.26 13.74 -3.80
CA ARG A 167 11.45 14.06 -3.01
C ARG A 167 11.07 14.37 -1.57
N VAL A 168 11.05 13.34 -0.71
CA VAL A 168 10.46 13.42 0.66
C VAL A 168 11.42 12.94 1.75
N PRO A 169 11.28 13.43 2.99
CA PRO A 169 12.11 13.01 4.14
C PRO A 169 12.14 11.49 4.42
N PHE A 170 13.28 10.98 4.90
CA PHE A 170 13.45 9.62 5.41
C PHE A 170 12.96 9.47 6.86
N ASN A 171 12.74 8.23 7.28
CA ASN A 171 12.25 7.80 8.60
C ASN A 171 10.86 8.32 8.98
N GLU A 172 10.12 8.77 7.99
CA GLU A 172 8.74 9.26 8.12
C GLU A 172 7.76 8.25 7.52
N GLN A 173 6.50 8.36 7.95
CA GLN A 173 5.40 7.60 7.38
C GLN A 173 4.59 8.49 6.47
N TYR A 174 4.26 7.93 5.31
CA TYR A 174 3.49 8.61 4.30
C TYR A 174 2.32 7.74 3.88
N ARG A 175 1.22 8.41 3.59
CA ARG A 175 0.06 7.86 2.91
C ARG A 175 0.12 8.30 1.47
N ILE A 176 0.03 7.37 0.55
CA ILE A 176 -0.08 7.67 -0.88
C ILE A 176 -1.55 7.59 -1.30
N SER A 177 -1.96 8.46 -2.21
CA SER A 177 -3.27 8.42 -2.86
C SER A 177 -3.15 8.95 -4.29
N THR A 178 -4.13 8.68 -5.14
CA THR A 178 -4.22 9.28 -6.47
C THR A 178 -5.60 9.89 -6.65
N LEU A 179 -5.76 10.83 -7.58
CA LEU A 179 -7.10 11.40 -7.84
C LEU A 179 -8.13 10.34 -8.30
N THR A 180 -7.65 9.22 -8.84
CA THR A 180 -8.47 8.14 -9.38
C THR A 180 -8.67 6.99 -8.42
N TYR A 181 -7.92 6.94 -7.31
CA TYR A 181 -8.02 5.88 -6.31
C TYR A 181 -7.77 6.43 -4.90
N SER A 182 -8.74 6.19 -4.01
CA SER A 182 -8.66 6.41 -2.57
C SER A 182 -7.97 5.27 -1.81
N CYS A 183 -7.24 4.39 -2.52
CA CYS A 183 -6.46 3.33 -1.89
C CYS A 183 -5.39 3.91 -0.98
N LEU A 184 -5.51 3.59 0.31
CA LEU A 184 -4.65 4.07 1.38
C LEU A 184 -3.54 3.05 1.60
N ASP A 185 -2.40 3.20 0.91
CA ASP A 185 -1.18 2.51 1.32
C ASP A 185 -0.34 3.42 2.21
N GLU A 186 -0.01 2.91 3.40
CA GLU A 186 0.92 3.55 4.33
C GLU A 186 2.30 2.91 4.15
N PHE A 187 3.25 3.68 3.62
CA PHE A 187 4.64 3.23 3.53
C PHE A 187 5.53 3.98 4.52
N LYS A 188 6.56 3.28 5.02
CA LYS A 188 7.58 3.88 5.89
C LYS A 188 8.88 4.03 5.10
N ALA A 189 9.33 5.27 4.92
CA ALA A 189 10.55 5.63 4.22
C ALA A 189 11.82 5.21 5.01
N THR A 190 12.13 3.92 5.09
CA THR A 190 13.11 3.37 6.05
C THR A 190 14.57 3.28 5.57
N LYS A 191 14.86 3.40 4.27
CA LYS A 191 16.24 3.22 3.74
C LYS A 191 16.84 4.52 3.22
N GLN A 192 17.96 4.94 3.80
CA GLN A 192 18.89 5.88 3.15
C GLN A 192 19.59 5.15 1.99
N PRO A 193 19.52 5.64 0.73
CA PRO A 193 20.32 5.09 -0.32
C PRO A 193 21.72 5.72 -0.31
N GLU A 194 22.75 4.89 -0.21
CA GLU A 194 23.92 5.11 -1.06
C GLU A 194 23.47 4.77 -2.49
N SER A 195 23.12 5.79 -3.28
CA SER A 195 22.83 5.71 -4.73
C SER A 195 21.69 4.78 -5.22
N SER A 196 20.86 4.22 -4.35
CA SER A 196 19.77 3.31 -4.75
C SER A 196 18.45 4.06 -4.98
N LEU A 197 17.95 4.03 -6.22
CA LEU A 197 16.52 4.12 -6.48
C LEU A 197 15.82 3.08 -5.61
N VAL A 198 14.98 3.52 -4.68
CA VAL A 198 13.99 2.63 -4.08
C VAL A 198 12.82 2.62 -5.06
N ASN A 199 12.86 1.67 -6.00
CA ASN A 199 11.71 1.36 -6.84
C ASN A 199 10.71 0.59 -5.97
N GLU A 200 9.76 1.30 -5.38
CA GLU A 200 8.47 0.67 -5.08
C GLU A 200 7.67 0.71 -6.37
N VAL A 201 7.56 -0.45 -7.03
CA VAL A 201 6.68 -0.60 -8.17
C VAL A 201 5.26 -0.60 -7.61
N LEU A 202 4.55 0.50 -7.77
CA LEU A 202 3.10 0.53 -7.62
C LEU A 202 2.49 0.07 -8.93
N GLU A 203 2.29 -1.24 -9.08
CA GLU A 203 1.61 -1.76 -10.28
C GLU A 203 0.21 -1.13 -10.38
N ALA A 204 -0.02 -0.38 -11.45
CA ALA A 204 -1.20 0.44 -11.67
C ALA A 204 -2.02 -0.12 -12.82
N TYR A 205 -3.32 -0.25 -12.78
CA TYR A 205 -4.06 -0.95 -13.85
C TYR A 205 -4.83 0.06 -14.73
N PRO A 206 -4.39 0.42 -15.96
CA PRO A 206 -5.15 1.14 -16.96
C PRO A 206 -6.44 0.46 -17.28
N LYS A 207 -7.43 1.33 -17.18
CA LYS A 207 -8.66 1.54 -17.94
C LYS A 207 -8.98 0.66 -19.14
N THR A 208 -8.05 -0.08 -19.73
CA THR A 208 -8.34 -0.80 -20.98
C THR A 208 -8.21 -2.30 -20.95
N ASP A 209 -7.63 -2.99 -19.96
CA ASP A 209 -7.86 -4.46 -19.89
C ASP A 209 -7.64 -5.13 -18.52
N THR A 210 -8.77 -5.54 -17.94
CA THR A 210 -9.14 -6.86 -17.38
C THR A 210 -8.03 -7.80 -16.86
N THR A 211 -7.69 -7.70 -15.57
CA THR A 211 -7.64 -8.78 -14.54
C THR A 211 -7.05 -8.22 -13.23
N TRP A 212 -7.62 -8.59 -12.08
CA TRP A 212 -7.70 -7.98 -10.72
C TRP A 212 -6.54 -8.39 -9.76
N LEU A 213 -6.20 -7.82 -8.57
CA LEU A 213 -6.75 -6.83 -7.58
C LEU A 213 -5.65 -5.79 -7.20
N ALA A 214 -5.90 -4.60 -6.64
CA ALA A 214 -6.94 -4.18 -5.71
C ALA A 214 -7.43 -2.74 -6.00
N CYS A 215 -8.65 -2.46 -5.54
CA CYS A 215 -9.51 -1.34 -5.90
C CYS A 215 -10.19 -1.50 -7.25
N PHE A 216 -11.24 -2.30 -7.21
CA PHE A 216 -12.32 -2.23 -8.15
C PHE A 216 -12.95 -0.83 -8.16
N SER A 217 -12.92 -0.24 -9.34
CA SER A 217 -13.83 0.81 -9.75
C SER A 217 -14.03 0.62 -11.27
N PRO A 218 -15.27 0.65 -11.79
CA PRO A 218 -15.52 0.82 -13.22
C PRO A 218 -14.97 2.19 -13.64
N ASP A 219 -15.15 2.61 -14.89
CA ASP A 219 -14.72 3.94 -15.35
C ASP A 219 -15.00 5.00 -14.26
N PRO A 220 -14.01 5.72 -13.72
CA PRO A 220 -14.19 6.63 -12.58
C PRO A 220 -15.33 7.63 -12.77
N THR A 221 -15.62 8.00 -14.01
CA THR A 221 -16.74 8.89 -14.34
C THR A 221 -18.10 8.20 -14.23
N GLU A 222 -18.15 6.90 -14.50
CA GLU A 222 -19.32 6.03 -14.31
C GLU A 222 -19.43 5.56 -12.85
N PHE A 223 -18.32 5.26 -12.17
CA PHE A 223 -18.32 4.92 -10.74
C PHE A 223 -18.72 6.08 -9.84
N GLU A 224 -18.17 7.28 -10.04
CA GLU A 224 -18.58 8.46 -9.25
C GLU A 224 -20.05 8.81 -9.52
N LYS A 225 -20.53 8.58 -10.75
CA LYS A 225 -21.94 8.71 -11.11
C LYS A 225 -22.79 7.63 -10.43
N VAL A 226 -22.39 6.37 -10.45
CA VAL A 226 -23.06 5.23 -9.80
C VAL A 226 -23.07 5.40 -8.29
N ILE A 227 -21.96 5.78 -7.65
CA ILE A 227 -21.90 6.09 -6.22
C ILE A 227 -22.75 7.32 -5.87
N GLY A 228 -22.77 8.33 -6.73
CA GLY A 228 -23.66 9.49 -6.61
C GLY A 228 -25.14 9.09 -6.64
N GLU A 229 -25.53 8.21 -7.57
CA GLU A 229 -26.87 7.64 -7.71
C GLU A 229 -27.20 6.66 -6.55
N GLU A 230 -26.21 5.94 -6.03
CA GLU A 230 -26.35 4.95 -4.95
C GLU A 230 -26.34 5.54 -3.54
N THR A 231 -26.20 6.86 -3.39
CA THR A 231 -26.44 7.54 -2.10
C THR A 231 -27.83 7.24 -1.50
N GLU A 232 -28.78 6.81 -2.34
CA GLU A 232 -30.14 6.41 -1.98
C GLU A 232 -30.37 4.89 -1.93
N LEU A 233 -29.34 4.03 -2.10
CA LEU A 233 -29.46 2.56 -2.13
C LEU A 233 -30.26 2.03 -0.95
N PHE A 234 -29.75 2.25 0.26
CA PHE A 234 -30.38 1.79 1.49
C PHE A 234 -31.76 2.43 1.72
N PRO A 235 -31.92 3.77 1.63
CA PRO A 235 -33.24 4.39 1.71
C PRO A 235 -34.30 3.75 0.79
N LYS A 236 -33.99 3.54 -0.49
CA LYS A 236 -34.92 2.96 -1.46
C LYS A 236 -35.27 1.51 -1.15
N ILE A 237 -34.28 0.68 -0.81
CA ILE A 237 -34.53 -0.73 -0.46
C ILE A 237 -35.43 -0.83 0.77
N ILE A 238 -35.15 -0.04 1.81
CA ILE A 238 -35.97 -0.06 3.04
C ILE A 238 -37.38 0.48 2.79
N GLU A 239 -37.53 1.53 1.97
CA GLU A 239 -38.85 2.05 1.59
C GLU A 239 -39.71 1.01 0.87
N ARG A 240 -39.11 0.21 -0.02
CA ARG A 240 -39.81 -0.89 -0.70
C ARG A 240 -40.09 -2.09 0.21
N ASN A 241 -39.37 -2.21 1.33
CA ASN A 241 -39.45 -3.34 2.24
C ASN A 241 -39.81 -2.93 3.68
N PRO A 242 -40.95 -2.23 3.90
CA PRO A 242 -41.32 -1.71 5.21
C PRO A 242 -41.64 -2.79 6.25
N GLN A 243 -41.86 -4.04 5.81
CA GLN A 243 -42.08 -5.19 6.68
C GLN A 243 -40.82 -5.65 7.42
N TRP A 244 -39.62 -5.26 6.96
CA TRP A 244 -38.37 -5.67 7.59
C TRP A 244 -38.17 -5.01 8.94
N SER A 245 -37.83 -5.82 9.94
CA SER A 245 -37.63 -5.34 11.30
C SER A 245 -36.51 -6.10 12.00
N ASN A 246 -35.83 -5.42 12.93
CA ASN A 246 -34.76 -5.98 13.76
C ASN A 246 -33.67 -6.75 12.95
N PRO A 247 -33.02 -6.10 11.96
CA PRO A 247 -32.03 -6.78 11.14
C PRO A 247 -30.73 -7.06 11.92
N ALA A 248 -30.04 -8.15 11.56
CA ALA A 248 -28.59 -8.27 11.75
C ALA A 248 -27.92 -8.04 10.38
N VAL A 249 -26.89 -7.21 10.36
CA VAL A 249 -26.24 -6.76 9.12
C VAL A 249 -24.88 -7.43 9.01
N VAL A 250 -24.64 -8.10 7.90
CA VAL A 250 -23.39 -8.76 7.55
C VAL A 250 -22.83 -7.99 6.35
N VAL A 251 -21.63 -7.46 6.48
CA VAL A 251 -21.07 -6.47 5.55
C VAL A 251 -19.69 -6.94 5.11
N ASP A 252 -19.50 -7.06 3.81
CA ASP A 252 -18.17 -7.22 3.26
C ASP A 252 -17.33 -5.96 3.56
N ALA A 253 -16.14 -6.19 4.15
CA ALA A 253 -15.19 -5.17 4.55
C ALA A 253 -13.94 -5.12 3.66
N THR A 254 -13.95 -5.77 2.49
CA THR A 254 -12.86 -5.69 1.52
C THR A 254 -12.67 -4.27 0.95
N GLY A 255 -11.58 -4.10 0.19
CA GLY A 255 -11.23 -2.80 -0.39
C GLY A 255 -12.20 -2.32 -1.47
N SER A 256 -12.85 -3.22 -2.22
CA SER A 256 -13.85 -2.90 -3.25
C SER A 256 -15.09 -2.23 -2.65
N MET A 257 -15.46 -2.64 -1.44
CA MET A 257 -16.56 -2.05 -0.67
C MET A 257 -16.31 -0.62 -0.15
N GLY A 258 -15.14 -0.02 -0.38
CA GLY A 258 -14.71 1.25 0.22
C GLY A 258 -15.74 2.40 0.19
N SER A 259 -16.32 2.68 -0.98
CA SER A 259 -17.36 3.72 -1.13
C SER A 259 -18.70 3.30 -0.53
N TYR A 260 -19.06 2.02 -0.68
CA TYR A 260 -20.31 1.46 -0.17
C TYR A 260 -20.34 1.41 1.37
N LEU A 261 -19.21 1.11 2.02
CA LEU A 261 -19.06 1.11 3.47
C LEU A 261 -19.49 2.43 4.12
N GLN A 262 -19.26 3.57 3.46
CA GLN A 262 -19.72 4.87 3.96
C GLN A 262 -21.24 5.01 3.87
N LEU A 263 -21.86 4.47 2.81
CA LEU A 263 -23.31 4.44 2.65
C LEU A 263 -23.97 3.53 3.68
N VAL A 264 -23.42 2.32 3.88
CA VAL A 264 -23.88 1.38 4.92
C VAL A 264 -23.76 2.04 6.30
N LYS A 265 -22.62 2.66 6.61
CA LYS A 265 -22.38 3.36 7.87
C LYS A 265 -23.37 4.50 8.09
N LYS A 266 -23.61 5.32 7.06
CA LYS A 266 -24.57 6.44 7.13
C LYS A 266 -25.97 5.92 7.42
N TRP A 267 -26.42 4.90 6.70
CA TRP A 267 -27.69 4.24 6.96
C TRP A 267 -27.76 3.67 8.37
N PHE A 268 -26.75 2.91 8.79
CA PHE A 268 -26.62 2.35 10.13
C PHE A 268 -26.77 3.41 11.22
N ILE A 269 -26.05 4.54 11.14
CA ILE A 269 -26.09 5.61 12.13
C ILE A 269 -27.49 6.24 12.21
N MET A 270 -28.15 6.44 11.06
CA MET A 270 -29.50 7.00 11.02
C MET A 270 -30.53 6.03 11.61
N GLN A 271 -30.46 4.74 11.24
CA GLN A 271 -31.42 3.73 11.68
C GLN A 271 -31.22 3.29 13.13
N ASN A 272 -29.98 3.14 13.58
CA ASN A 272 -29.68 2.77 14.97
C ASN A 272 -30.23 3.82 15.95
N LYS A 273 -30.19 5.11 15.56
CA LYS A 273 -30.75 6.19 16.38
C LYS A 273 -32.28 6.29 16.35
N ALA A 274 -32.92 5.87 15.26
CA ALA A 274 -34.35 6.09 15.04
C ALA A 274 -35.21 4.83 15.28
N ASN A 275 -34.76 3.66 14.81
CA ASN A 275 -35.63 2.50 14.58
C ASN A 275 -35.09 1.17 15.13
N TYR A 276 -33.76 1.00 15.23
CA TYR A 276 -33.13 -0.27 15.63
C TYR A 276 -32.01 -0.06 16.68
N PRO A 277 -32.35 0.24 17.95
CA PRO A 277 -31.37 0.59 18.99
C PRO A 277 -30.37 -0.53 19.36
N ASN A 278 -30.61 -1.75 18.89
CA ASN A 278 -29.77 -2.93 19.14
C ASN A 278 -29.21 -3.54 17.84
N LEU A 279 -29.12 -2.75 16.76
CA LEU A 279 -28.63 -3.19 15.46
C LEU A 279 -27.21 -3.78 15.57
N GLN A 280 -27.06 -5.04 15.17
CA GLN A 280 -25.79 -5.77 15.21
C GLN A 280 -25.18 -5.81 13.82
N VAL A 281 -23.88 -5.54 13.74
CA VAL A 281 -23.13 -5.50 12.48
C VAL A 281 -21.99 -6.51 12.57
N PHE A 282 -21.81 -7.29 11.52
CA PHE A 282 -20.73 -8.24 11.34
C PHE A 282 -19.95 -7.84 10.10
N PHE A 283 -18.65 -7.57 10.24
CA PHE A 283 -17.76 -7.36 9.11
C PHE A 283 -17.06 -8.66 8.79
N PHE A 284 -16.95 -9.02 7.52
CA PHE A 284 -16.13 -10.15 7.07
C PHE A 284 -15.17 -9.72 5.98
N THR A 285 -14.17 -10.53 5.72
CA THR A 285 -13.13 -10.29 4.72
C THR A 285 -12.51 -11.62 4.33
N ASP A 286 -11.66 -11.64 3.30
CA ASP A 286 -10.96 -12.83 2.83
C ASP A 286 -10.14 -13.51 3.96
N ALA A 287 -9.94 -14.81 3.81
CA ALA A 287 -9.24 -15.64 4.80
C ALA A 287 -7.71 -15.47 4.77
N ASP A 288 -7.19 -15.00 3.65
CA ASP A 288 -5.91 -15.52 3.19
C ASP A 288 -4.76 -14.64 3.64
N ARG A 289 -3.91 -15.25 4.48
CA ARG A 289 -2.49 -14.91 4.53
C ARG A 289 -1.78 -15.94 3.66
N ILE A 290 -0.79 -15.49 2.88
CA ILE A 290 0.02 -16.31 1.94
C ILE A 290 0.58 -17.61 2.56
N ASP A 291 0.63 -17.73 3.89
CA ASP A 291 1.15 -18.88 4.64
C ASP A 291 0.08 -19.83 5.23
N ASN A 292 -1.22 -19.55 5.09
CA ASN A 292 -2.28 -20.39 5.66
C ASN A 292 -3.48 -20.55 4.70
N PRO A 293 -3.60 -21.70 4.01
CA PRO A 293 -4.67 -21.90 3.04
C PRO A 293 -6.05 -21.94 3.70
N THR A 294 -7.01 -21.34 3.03
CA THR A 294 -8.42 -21.28 3.43
C THR A 294 -9.02 -22.68 3.63
N VAL A 295 -9.81 -22.86 4.68
CA VAL A 295 -10.58 -24.10 4.91
C VAL A 295 -12.04 -23.73 5.07
N ILE A 296 -12.87 -24.16 4.12
CA ILE A 296 -14.31 -23.92 4.12
C ILE A 296 -14.92 -24.33 5.47
N GLY A 297 -15.68 -23.41 6.05
CA GLY A 297 -16.34 -23.53 7.36
C GLY A 297 -15.45 -23.21 8.56
N LYS A 298 -14.19 -22.80 8.34
CA LYS A 298 -13.18 -22.53 9.39
C LYS A 298 -12.31 -21.32 9.08
N THR A 299 -12.71 -20.50 8.12
CA THR A 299 -11.95 -19.34 7.67
C THR A 299 -11.82 -18.28 8.75
N GLY A 300 -12.90 -17.97 9.45
CA GLY A 300 -12.91 -16.90 10.44
C GLY A 300 -12.95 -15.51 9.81
N ASN A 301 -12.10 -14.58 10.27
CA ASN A 301 -12.08 -13.16 9.83
C ASN A 301 -13.44 -12.43 9.88
N ILE A 302 -14.33 -12.87 10.78
CA ILE A 302 -15.63 -12.25 11.03
C ILE A 302 -15.58 -11.47 12.33
N TYR A 303 -15.87 -10.17 12.25
CA TYR A 303 -15.75 -9.20 13.34
C TYR A 303 -17.10 -8.60 13.69
N GLN A 304 -17.63 -8.96 14.85
CA GLN A 304 -18.88 -8.40 15.36
C GLN A 304 -18.64 -7.02 15.98
N CYS A 305 -19.38 -6.02 15.51
CA CYS A 305 -19.53 -4.73 16.19
C CYS A 305 -20.75 -4.78 17.12
N SER A 306 -20.54 -5.23 18.36
CA SER A 306 -21.58 -5.24 19.39
C SER A 306 -21.87 -3.81 19.88
N ASN A 307 -23.16 -3.47 20.08
CA ASN A 307 -23.60 -2.12 20.50
C ASN A 307 -23.00 -1.02 19.62
N CYS A 308 -23.08 -1.22 18.30
CA CYS A 308 -22.29 -0.46 17.36
C CYS A 308 -22.63 1.04 17.39
N SER A 309 -21.61 1.88 17.55
CA SER A 309 -21.64 3.34 17.44
C SER A 309 -20.84 3.74 16.22
N ALA A 310 -20.90 5.01 15.81
CA ALA A 310 -20.05 5.50 14.72
C ALA A 310 -18.56 5.24 14.98
N ALA A 311 -18.10 5.35 16.23
CA ALA A 311 -16.70 5.12 16.60
C ALA A 311 -16.34 3.63 16.64
N SER A 312 -17.19 2.77 17.21
CA SER A 312 -16.91 1.34 17.27
C SER A 312 -17.09 0.66 15.90
N TRP A 313 -17.90 1.23 15.00
CA TRP A 313 -17.95 0.87 13.59
C TRP A 313 -16.55 1.00 12.97
N ASP A 314 -15.95 2.18 13.03
CA ASP A 314 -14.64 2.44 12.42
C ASP A 314 -13.55 1.56 13.02
N GLN A 315 -13.60 1.34 14.34
CA GLN A 315 -12.65 0.47 15.01
C GLN A 315 -12.79 -0.99 14.56
N THR A 316 -14.02 -1.48 14.41
CA THR A 316 -14.28 -2.89 14.04
C THR A 316 -14.00 -3.12 12.56
N LEU A 317 -14.40 -2.19 11.69
CA LEU A 317 -14.09 -2.19 10.27
C LEU A 317 -12.57 -2.20 10.05
N ARG A 318 -11.83 -1.32 10.73
CA ARG A 318 -10.36 -1.29 10.63
C ARG A 318 -9.73 -2.60 11.10
N LYS A 319 -10.28 -3.25 12.13
CA LYS A 319 -9.78 -4.56 12.58
C LYS A 319 -9.98 -5.64 11.52
N ALA A 320 -11.14 -5.65 10.86
CA ALA A 320 -11.42 -6.56 9.75
C ALA A 320 -10.44 -6.32 8.59
N GLN A 321 -10.32 -5.07 8.14
CA GLN A 321 -9.42 -4.69 7.04
C GLN A 321 -7.94 -4.99 7.31
N LEU A 322 -7.46 -4.83 8.54
CA LEU A 322 -6.08 -5.17 8.91
C LEU A 322 -5.82 -6.69 9.01
N ALA A 323 -6.89 -7.50 9.08
CA ALA A 323 -6.80 -8.95 9.14
C ALA A 323 -6.84 -9.59 7.75
N SER A 324 -7.35 -8.87 6.75
CA SER A 324 -7.23 -9.23 5.33
C SER A 324 -5.74 -9.36 4.97
N GLY A 325 -5.36 -10.50 4.42
CA GLY A 325 -3.96 -10.78 4.05
C GLY A 325 -3.71 -10.68 2.55
N GLY A 326 -4.72 -10.28 1.76
CA GLY A 326 -4.61 -9.99 0.32
C GLY A 326 -4.17 -11.21 -0.50
N GLY A 327 -4.48 -12.42 -0.02
CA GLY A 327 -4.00 -13.67 -0.61
C GLY A 327 -5.00 -14.34 -1.55
N SER A 328 -6.28 -13.98 -1.50
CA SER A 328 -7.35 -14.53 -2.35
C SER A 328 -8.39 -13.48 -2.70
N ASP A 329 -8.92 -13.59 -3.92
CA ASP A 329 -9.99 -12.75 -4.48
C ASP A 329 -11.36 -13.19 -3.96
N ASP A 330 -11.48 -14.42 -3.45
CA ASP A 330 -12.76 -14.99 -3.02
C ASP A 330 -13.05 -14.76 -1.53
N GLU A 331 -14.30 -14.38 -1.23
CA GLU A 331 -14.80 -14.05 0.11
C GLU A 331 -15.46 -15.23 0.86
N ASN A 332 -15.76 -15.04 2.15
CA ASN A 332 -16.38 -16.03 3.05
C ASN A 332 -17.79 -15.64 3.53
N ASP A 333 -18.63 -15.19 2.61
CA ASP A 333 -19.98 -14.69 2.83
C ASP A 333 -20.87 -15.65 3.62
N VAL A 334 -20.88 -16.92 3.24
CA VAL A 334 -21.80 -17.89 3.83
C VAL A 334 -21.39 -18.19 5.29
N GLU A 335 -20.10 -18.29 5.59
CA GLU A 335 -19.60 -18.38 6.96
C GLU A 335 -19.98 -17.16 7.80
N ALA A 336 -19.90 -15.95 7.23
CA ALA A 336 -20.28 -14.71 7.90
C ALA A 336 -21.77 -14.68 8.22
N VAL A 337 -22.61 -15.09 7.26
CA VAL A 337 -24.07 -15.22 7.44
C VAL A 337 -24.42 -16.26 8.51
N LEU A 338 -23.81 -17.44 8.46
CA LEU A 338 -24.04 -18.50 9.45
C LEU A 338 -23.60 -18.05 10.85
N THR A 339 -22.51 -17.28 10.94
CA THR A 339 -22.06 -16.67 12.20
C THR A 339 -23.08 -15.69 12.74
N ALA A 340 -23.64 -14.82 11.89
CA ALA A 340 -24.67 -13.87 12.29
C ALA A 340 -25.97 -14.58 12.75
N ILE A 341 -26.42 -15.61 12.03
CA ILE A 341 -27.57 -16.44 12.42
C ILE A 341 -27.33 -17.11 13.78
N SER A 342 -26.14 -17.67 13.99
CA SER A 342 -25.78 -18.32 15.25
C SER A 342 -25.74 -17.34 16.43
N LYS A 343 -25.18 -16.15 16.22
CA LYS A 343 -25.04 -15.12 17.27
C LYS A 343 -26.35 -14.42 17.58
N ILE A 344 -27.17 -14.15 16.57
CA ILE A 344 -28.42 -13.39 16.67
C ILE A 344 -29.58 -14.24 16.12
N PRO A 345 -29.95 -15.36 16.78
CA PRO A 345 -30.95 -16.30 16.24
C PRO A 345 -32.35 -15.67 16.12
N ASN A 346 -32.62 -14.63 16.91
CA ASN A 346 -33.91 -13.92 16.93
C ASN A 346 -33.90 -12.66 16.03
N ALA A 347 -32.90 -12.49 15.16
CA ALA A 347 -32.94 -11.43 14.15
C ALA A 347 -34.19 -11.59 13.28
N GLY A 348 -34.89 -10.48 13.00
CA GLY A 348 -36.04 -10.50 12.10
C GLY A 348 -35.59 -10.74 10.66
N GLU A 349 -34.52 -10.07 10.25
CA GLU A 349 -33.88 -10.26 8.94
C GLU A 349 -32.36 -10.43 9.11
N ILE A 350 -31.73 -11.15 8.18
CA ILE A 350 -30.27 -11.14 7.99
C ILE A 350 -30.02 -10.38 6.68
N LEU A 351 -29.34 -9.24 6.77
CA LEU A 351 -28.98 -8.42 5.61
C LEU A 351 -27.52 -8.67 5.27
N LEU A 352 -27.25 -9.41 4.19
CA LEU A 352 -25.90 -9.52 3.63
C LEU A 352 -25.68 -8.36 2.67
N VAL A 353 -24.60 -7.59 2.85
CA VAL A 353 -24.24 -6.47 2.00
C VAL A 353 -22.91 -6.80 1.32
N ALA A 354 -22.94 -6.90 0.00
CA ALA A 354 -21.81 -7.26 -0.85
C ALA A 354 -21.86 -6.48 -2.18
N ASP A 355 -20.79 -6.53 -2.97
CA ASP A 355 -20.70 -5.95 -4.31
C ASP A 355 -20.40 -7.00 -5.39
N SER A 356 -20.26 -6.55 -6.65
CA SER A 356 -20.01 -7.41 -7.83
C SER A 356 -18.54 -7.70 -8.10
N PHE A 357 -17.66 -7.33 -7.18
CA PHE A 357 -16.24 -7.30 -7.45
C PHE A 357 -15.51 -8.57 -7.00
N SER A 358 -16.18 -9.42 -6.24
CA SER A 358 -15.64 -10.70 -5.80
C SER A 358 -16.74 -11.74 -5.76
N GLY A 359 -16.38 -12.97 -6.13
CA GLY A 359 -17.18 -14.14 -5.80
C GLY A 359 -16.89 -14.60 -4.37
N PHE A 360 -17.57 -15.66 -3.95
CA PHE A 360 -17.27 -16.33 -2.69
C PHE A 360 -17.18 -17.84 -2.90
N TYR A 361 -16.23 -18.47 -2.23
CA TYR A 361 -15.89 -19.87 -2.44
C TYR A 361 -16.70 -20.83 -1.55
N ASP A 362 -17.40 -20.29 -0.54
CA ASP A 362 -18.05 -21.08 0.52
C ASP A 362 -19.54 -21.36 0.28
N LEU A 363 -20.01 -21.26 -0.98
CA LEU A 363 -21.39 -21.55 -1.39
C LEU A 363 -21.85 -22.96 -1.01
N GLU A 364 -20.96 -23.94 -0.88
CA GLU A 364 -21.31 -25.30 -0.43
C GLU A 364 -21.92 -25.32 0.99
N LEU A 365 -21.66 -24.31 1.81
CA LEU A 365 -22.25 -24.14 3.13
C LEU A 365 -23.68 -23.60 3.09
N ALA A 366 -24.20 -23.16 1.92
CA ALA A 366 -25.51 -22.53 1.80
C ALA A 366 -26.66 -23.42 2.31
N SER A 367 -26.51 -24.74 2.21
CA SER A 367 -27.46 -25.72 2.75
C SER A 367 -27.67 -25.64 4.27
N GLN A 368 -26.74 -24.99 4.99
CA GLN A 368 -26.83 -24.77 6.44
C GLN A 368 -27.64 -23.50 6.79
N ILE A 369 -27.87 -22.61 5.82
CA ILE A 369 -28.72 -21.44 6.00
C ILE A 369 -30.18 -21.93 6.04
N ASN A 370 -30.73 -21.98 7.25
CA ASN A 370 -32.05 -22.54 7.53
C ASN A 370 -33.21 -21.53 7.38
N ARG A 371 -32.93 -20.31 6.94
CA ARG A 371 -33.92 -19.25 6.75
C ARG A 371 -33.48 -18.31 5.62
N PRO A 372 -34.43 -17.76 4.83
CA PRO A 372 -34.11 -16.76 3.83
C PRO A 372 -33.37 -15.55 4.42
N ILE A 373 -32.35 -15.09 3.72
CA ILE A 373 -31.62 -13.84 3.97
C ILE A 373 -32.02 -12.78 2.92
N ARG A 374 -31.58 -11.54 3.13
CA ARG A 374 -31.71 -10.43 2.18
C ARG A 374 -30.32 -10.01 1.74
N ILE A 375 -30.02 -10.21 0.47
CA ILE A 375 -28.75 -9.81 -0.12
C ILE A 375 -28.95 -8.42 -0.68
N ILE A 376 -28.41 -7.40 -0.03
CA ILE A 376 -28.32 -6.04 -0.53
C ILE A 376 -27.07 -5.96 -1.39
N PHE A 377 -27.28 -5.73 -2.68
CA PHE A 377 -26.22 -5.80 -3.67
C PHE A 377 -25.84 -4.40 -4.14
N CYS A 378 -24.61 -4.01 -3.84
CA CYS A 378 -24.01 -2.75 -4.23
C CYS A 378 -23.48 -2.82 -5.67
N GLY A 379 -23.64 -1.77 -6.46
CA GLY A 379 -23.06 -1.73 -7.81
C GLY A 379 -23.69 -2.71 -8.81
N ALA A 380 -24.94 -3.15 -8.61
CA ALA A 380 -25.62 -4.14 -9.45
C ALA A 380 -25.68 -3.78 -10.96
N ASN A 381 -25.62 -2.49 -11.30
CA ASN A 381 -25.56 -2.02 -12.70
C ASN A 381 -24.25 -2.37 -13.40
N LEU A 382 -23.20 -2.66 -12.65
CA LEU A 382 -21.88 -3.08 -13.14
C LEU A 382 -21.82 -4.59 -13.40
N GLY A 383 -22.84 -5.32 -12.95
CA GLY A 383 -22.88 -6.77 -12.93
C GLY A 383 -23.27 -7.27 -11.56
N ILE A 384 -23.58 -8.57 -11.48
CA ILE A 384 -23.75 -9.33 -10.25
C ILE A 384 -23.09 -10.67 -10.49
N GLU A 385 -22.29 -11.14 -9.54
CA GLU A 385 -21.67 -12.47 -9.62
C GLU A 385 -22.78 -13.56 -9.48
N PRO A 386 -22.90 -14.53 -10.42
CA PRO A 386 -23.98 -15.51 -10.43
C PRO A 386 -24.11 -16.33 -9.13
N GLU A 387 -23.03 -16.49 -8.38
CA GLU A 387 -22.96 -17.20 -7.10
C GLU A 387 -23.93 -16.62 -6.07
N TYR A 388 -24.16 -15.30 -6.07
CA TYR A 388 -25.19 -14.68 -5.21
C TYR A 388 -26.61 -15.05 -5.64
N LEU A 389 -26.85 -15.22 -6.94
CA LEU A 389 -28.13 -15.71 -7.46
C LEU A 389 -28.34 -17.18 -7.09
N ASP A 390 -27.28 -17.98 -7.16
CA ASP A 390 -27.29 -19.38 -6.74
C ASP A 390 -27.53 -19.51 -5.24
N LEU A 391 -26.87 -18.69 -4.41
CA LEU A 391 -27.12 -18.62 -2.98
C LEU A 391 -28.58 -18.28 -2.70
N ALA A 392 -29.12 -17.26 -3.36
CA ALA A 392 -30.50 -16.86 -3.20
C ALA A 392 -31.49 -17.95 -3.62
N ARG A 393 -31.20 -18.63 -4.73
CA ARG A 393 -31.97 -19.77 -5.23
C ARG A 393 -31.99 -20.94 -4.25
N GLN A 394 -30.83 -21.34 -3.73
CA GLN A 394 -30.69 -22.49 -2.83
C GLN A 394 -31.36 -22.26 -1.48
N THR A 395 -31.32 -21.03 -0.98
CA THR A 395 -31.80 -20.69 0.37
C THR A 395 -33.20 -20.06 0.39
N GLY A 396 -33.81 -19.83 -0.77
CA GLY A 396 -35.05 -19.05 -0.89
C GLY A 396 -34.89 -17.59 -0.49
N SER A 397 -33.65 -17.09 -0.50
CA SER A 397 -33.31 -15.71 -0.18
C SER A 397 -33.62 -14.77 -1.35
N SER A 398 -33.49 -13.48 -1.10
CA SER A 398 -33.79 -12.43 -2.08
C SER A 398 -32.60 -11.52 -2.32
N ILE A 399 -32.52 -10.96 -3.54
CA ILE A 399 -31.52 -9.96 -3.93
C ILE A 399 -32.20 -8.59 -4.06
N HIS A 400 -31.54 -7.56 -3.55
CA HIS A 400 -32.05 -6.21 -3.45
C HIS A 400 -31.02 -5.23 -4.01
N THR A 401 -31.40 -4.54 -5.07
CA THR A 401 -30.59 -3.54 -5.77
C THR A 401 -31.17 -2.15 -5.54
N ILE A 402 -30.55 -1.08 -6.02
CA ILE A 402 -31.16 0.25 -5.91
C ILE A 402 -32.46 0.34 -6.72
N GLU A 403 -32.56 -0.39 -7.84
CA GLU A 403 -33.70 -0.36 -8.75
C GLU A 403 -34.85 -1.30 -8.34
N ALA A 404 -34.53 -2.52 -7.91
CA ALA A 404 -35.52 -3.58 -7.78
C ALA A 404 -35.16 -4.65 -6.74
N ASP A 405 -36.19 -5.40 -6.34
CA ASP A 405 -36.12 -6.52 -5.40
C ASP A 405 -36.49 -7.83 -6.11
N PHE A 406 -35.67 -8.86 -5.96
CA PHE A 406 -35.78 -10.16 -6.63
C PHE A 406 -35.99 -11.25 -5.58
N THR A 407 -37.25 -11.67 -5.39
CA THR A 407 -37.66 -12.49 -4.23
C THR A 407 -38.03 -13.94 -4.56
N GLN A 408 -38.10 -14.32 -5.83
CA GLN A 408 -38.57 -15.65 -6.28
C GLN A 408 -37.54 -16.37 -7.16
N LEU A 409 -36.26 -16.17 -6.89
CA LEU A 409 -35.15 -16.75 -7.67
C LEU A 409 -35.16 -18.30 -7.65
N ASN A 410 -35.68 -18.90 -6.57
CA ASN A 410 -35.89 -20.34 -6.44
C ASN A 410 -37.00 -20.90 -7.34
N SER A 411 -37.90 -20.05 -7.85
CA SER A 411 -39.05 -20.46 -8.67
C SER A 411 -38.74 -20.49 -10.17
N LEU A 412 -37.59 -19.94 -10.58
CA LEU A 412 -37.16 -19.95 -11.96
C LEU A 412 -36.84 -21.37 -12.44
N LEU A 413 -37.37 -21.75 -13.59
CA LEU A 413 -37.18 -23.05 -14.21
C LEU A 413 -35.96 -23.05 -15.13
N GLU A 414 -35.44 -24.24 -15.43
CA GLU A 414 -34.36 -24.45 -16.40
C GLU A 414 -34.66 -23.74 -17.73
N GLY A 415 -33.68 -23.00 -18.24
CA GLY A 415 -33.79 -22.20 -19.46
C GLY A 415 -34.48 -20.84 -19.31
N GLN A 416 -35.10 -20.52 -18.16
CA GLN A 416 -35.66 -19.19 -17.91
C GLN A 416 -34.55 -18.20 -17.58
N SER A 417 -34.73 -16.95 -18.03
CA SER A 417 -33.81 -15.85 -17.78
C SER A 417 -34.43 -14.76 -16.91
N ILE A 418 -33.59 -14.06 -16.16
CA ILE A 418 -33.91 -12.85 -15.41
C ILE A 418 -32.90 -11.76 -15.74
N ARG A 419 -33.35 -10.51 -15.77
CA ARG A 419 -32.46 -9.35 -15.95
C ARG A 419 -32.27 -8.64 -14.62
N ILE A 420 -31.02 -8.39 -14.25
CA ILE A 420 -30.64 -7.60 -13.09
C ILE A 420 -29.59 -6.59 -13.53
N GLY A 421 -29.87 -5.30 -13.30
CA GLY A 421 -29.08 -4.21 -13.87
C GLY A 421 -28.96 -4.33 -15.40
N ASN A 422 -27.71 -4.37 -15.87
CA ASN A 422 -27.38 -4.50 -17.29
C ASN A 422 -27.17 -5.96 -17.74
N SER A 423 -27.22 -6.91 -16.82
CA SER A 423 -26.92 -8.31 -17.09
C SER A 423 -28.19 -9.16 -17.18
N THR A 424 -28.18 -10.14 -18.08
CA THR A 424 -29.22 -11.17 -18.18
C THR A 424 -28.62 -12.50 -17.74
N PHE A 425 -29.34 -13.22 -16.88
CA PHE A 425 -28.90 -14.49 -16.31
C PHE A 425 -29.91 -15.57 -16.63
N ARG A 426 -29.44 -16.71 -17.14
CA ARG A 426 -30.27 -17.87 -17.45
C ARG A 426 -30.02 -18.99 -16.45
N VAL A 427 -31.07 -19.71 -16.05
CA VAL A 427 -30.92 -20.96 -15.29
C VAL A 427 -30.44 -22.05 -16.24
N SER A 428 -29.25 -22.58 -15.99
CA SER A 428 -28.59 -23.63 -16.76
C SER A 428 -28.00 -24.68 -15.81
N ASN A 429 -28.40 -25.94 -15.95
CA ASN A 429 -28.07 -27.05 -15.05
C ASN A 429 -28.34 -26.72 -13.57
N GLY A 430 -29.47 -26.04 -13.31
CA GLY A 430 -29.87 -25.66 -11.96
C GLY A 430 -29.11 -24.49 -11.32
N LYS A 431 -28.16 -23.88 -12.04
CA LYS A 431 -27.40 -22.70 -11.62
C LYS A 431 -27.66 -21.50 -12.52
N PHE A 432 -27.39 -20.28 -12.06
CA PHE A 432 -27.39 -19.12 -12.93
C PHE A 432 -26.09 -19.01 -13.72
N VAL A 433 -26.22 -18.69 -15.01
CA VAL A 433 -25.10 -18.33 -15.89
C VAL A 433 -25.43 -17.01 -16.58
N VAL A 434 -24.42 -16.18 -16.81
CA VAL A 434 -24.56 -14.97 -17.63
C VAL A 434 -24.89 -15.37 -19.07
N GLU A 435 -25.91 -14.72 -19.65
CA GLU A 435 -26.38 -14.96 -21.02
C GLU A 435 -25.61 -14.19 -22.09
#